data_AF-A0A350M6K9-F1
#
_entry.id   AF-A0A350M6K9-F1
#
_cell.length_a   1.000
_cell.length_b   1.000
_cell.length_c   1.000
_cell.angle_alpha   90.00
_cell.angle_beta   90.00
_cell.angle_gamma   90.00
#
_symmetry.space_group_name_H-M   'P 1'
#
loop_
_entity.id
_entity.type
_entity.pdbx_description
1 polymer ?
#
loop_
_entity_poly.entity_id
_entity_poly.type
_entity_poly.pdbx_seq_one_letter_code
_entity_poly.pdbx_strand_id
1 'polypeptide(L)' 'LGACNPHFAHKALTSEDKIGVFLPCNVIVEEHENGDVEVSAVDPIASMSSVKNDSLGGIATEVQGKLKRVIENLN' A
#
# COMPACT_ATOMS: atom_id res chain seq x y z
N LEU A 1 11.24 1.96 -1.32
CA LEU A 1 10.93 0.76 -2.12
C LEU A 1 9.50 0.85 -2.66
N GLY A 2 9.24 0.32 -3.86
CA GLY A 2 7.88 0.23 -4.41
C GLY A 2 7.44 -1.24 -4.54
N ALA A 3 6.49 -1.67 -3.73
CA ALA A 3 5.94 -3.02 -3.75
C ALA A 3 4.62 -3.06 -4.52
N CYS A 4 4.51 -3.97 -5.51
CA CYS A 4 3.32 -4.07 -6.34
C CYS A 4 2.89 -5.52 -6.50
N ASN A 5 1.61 -5.80 -6.23
CA ASN A 5 0.98 -7.04 -6.62
C ASN A 5 0.21 -6.82 -7.94
N PRO A 6 0.63 -7.46 -9.05
CA PRO A 6 0.03 -7.21 -10.37
C PRO A 6 -1.48 -7.47 -10.43
N HIS A 7 -2.01 -8.45 -9.69
CA HIS A 7 -3.44 -8.76 -9.68
C HIS A 7 -4.26 -7.62 -9.05
N PHE A 8 -3.81 -7.10 -7.89
CA PHE A 8 -4.47 -5.96 -7.25
C PHE A 8 -4.32 -4.67 -8.05
N ALA A 9 -3.13 -4.42 -8.61
CA ALA A 9 -2.90 -3.25 -9.44
C ALA A 9 -3.81 -3.24 -10.67
N HIS A 10 -3.93 -4.36 -11.39
CA HIS A 10 -4.82 -4.49 -12.52
C HIS A 10 -6.30 -4.29 -12.12
N LYS A 11 -6.73 -4.91 -11.01
CA LYS A 11 -8.10 -4.77 -10.51
C LYS A 11 -8.43 -3.31 -10.13
N ALA A 12 -7.49 -2.62 -9.48
CA ALA A 12 -7.63 -1.21 -9.14
C ALA A 12 -7.70 -0.34 -10.40
N LEU A 13 -6.77 -0.51 -11.35
CA LEU A 13 -6.74 0.23 -12.62
C LEU A 13 -7.99 0.00 -13.48
N THR A 14 -8.59 -1.18 -13.40
CA THR A 14 -9.86 -1.49 -14.08
C THR A 14 -11.05 -0.79 -13.42
N SER A 15 -10.96 -0.53 -12.11
CA SER A 15 -12.02 0.13 -11.33
C SER A 15 -11.92 1.66 -11.36
N GLU A 16 -10.70 2.18 -11.47
CA GLU A 16 -10.37 3.60 -11.59
C GLU A 16 -9.07 3.73 -12.40
N ASP A 17 -9.15 4.30 -13.60
CA ASP A 17 -8.00 4.41 -14.51
C ASP A 17 -6.89 5.31 -13.94
N LYS A 18 -7.27 6.38 -13.24
CA LYS A 18 -6.33 7.34 -12.64
C LYS A 18 -5.70 6.86 -11.34
N ILE A 19 -6.11 5.72 -10.78
CA ILE A 19 -5.54 5.20 -9.52
C ILE A 19 -4.05 4.88 -9.65
N GLY A 20 -3.56 4.71 -10.89
CA GLY A 20 -2.15 4.47 -11.18
C GLY A 20 -1.19 5.50 -10.59
N VAL A 21 -1.63 6.75 -10.35
CA VAL A 21 -0.79 7.78 -9.71
C VAL A 21 -0.52 7.51 -8.23
N PHE A 22 -1.28 6.61 -7.60
CA PHE A 22 -1.12 6.17 -6.22
C PHE A 22 -0.42 4.80 -6.12
N LEU A 23 -0.07 4.18 -7.26
CA LEU A 23 0.67 2.92 -7.32
C LEU A 23 2.16 3.22 -7.57
N PRO A 24 3.10 2.38 -7.07
CA PRO A 24 2.90 1.17 -6.26
C PRO A 24 2.71 1.46 -4.75
N CYS A 25 2.52 0.40 -3.95
CA CYS A 25 2.54 0.55 -2.49
C CYS A 25 3.97 0.88 -2.02
N ASN A 26 4.17 2.10 -1.54
CA ASN A 26 5.47 2.55 -1.07
C ASN A 26 5.82 1.96 0.30
N VAL A 27 7.08 1.57 0.46
CA VAL A 27 7.68 1.11 1.72
C VAL A 27 8.99 1.87 1.93
N ILE A 28 9.18 2.42 3.11
CA ILE A 28 10.37 3.11 3.58
C ILE A 28 11.09 2.18 4.56
N VAL A 29 12.41 2.10 4.44
CA VAL A 29 13.28 1.39 5.37
C VAL A 29 14.37 2.38 5.75
N GLU A 30 14.49 2.68 7.03
CA GLU A 30 15.45 3.64 7.56
C GLU A 30 16.12 3.12 8.82
N GLU A 31 17.38 3.49 9.01
CA GLU A 31 18.15 3.20 10.22
C GLU A 31 18.23 4.47 11.06
N HIS A 32 17.85 4.37 12.33
CA HIS A 32 17.88 5.46 13.29
C HIS A 32 19.25 5.57 13.98
N GLU A 33 19.53 6.70 14.63
CA GLU A 33 20.83 6.95 15.29
C GLU A 33 21.20 5.91 16.37
N ASN A 34 20.20 5.25 16.95
CA ASN A 34 20.37 4.19 17.94
C ASN A 34 20.64 2.79 17.33
N GLY A 35 20.68 2.69 15.99
CA GLY A 35 20.89 1.45 15.25
C GLY A 35 19.61 0.64 15.00
N ASP A 36 18.44 1.14 15.41
CA ASP A 36 17.17 0.47 15.12
C ASP A 36 16.79 0.67 13.65
N VAL A 37 16.27 -0.38 13.01
CA VAL A 37 15.72 -0.31 11.65
C VAL A 37 14.21 -0.17 11.71
N GLU A 38 13.70 0.95 11.22
CA GLU A 38 12.27 1.17 11.04
C GLU A 38 11.84 0.79 9.62
N VAL A 39 10.72 0.07 9.53
CA VAL A 39 10.05 -0.24 8.26
C VAL A 39 8.64 0.32 8.27
N SER A 40 8.39 1.30 7.40
CA SER A 40 7.12 2.01 7.27
C SER A 40 6.48 1.70 5.92
N ALA A 41 5.20 1.31 5.89
CA ALA A 41 4.46 1.02 4.67
C ALA A 41 3.28 1.98 4.48
N VAL A 42 2.99 2.34 3.23
CA VAL A 42 1.85 3.18 2.89
C VAL A 42 0.53 2.52 3.31
N ASP A 43 -0.41 3.32 3.83
CA ASP A 43 -1.78 2.86 4.05
C ASP A 43 -2.62 3.06 2.77
N PRO A 44 -2.99 1.98 2.06
CA PRO A 44 -3.77 2.10 0.83
C PRO A 44 -5.16 2.69 1.06
N ILE A 45 -5.78 2.53 2.24
CA ILE A 45 -7.09 3.14 2.53
C ILE A 45 -6.94 4.66 2.59
N ALA A 46 -5.94 5.13 3.33
CA ALA A 46 -5.67 6.57 3.46
C ALA A 46 -5.26 7.18 2.12
N SER A 47 -4.34 6.55 1.38
CA SER A 47 -3.84 7.07 0.10
C SER A 47 -4.92 7.17 -0.97
N MET A 48 -5.81 6.17 -1.06
CA MET A 48 -6.84 6.13 -2.10
C MET A 48 -8.12 6.91 -1.72
N SER A 49 -8.25 7.36 -0.47
CA SER A 49 -9.44 8.09 0.02
C SER A 49 -9.77 9.35 -0.78
N SER A 50 -8.75 10.02 -1.33
CA SER A 50 -8.89 11.25 -2.12
C SER A 50 -9.59 11.04 -3.47
N VAL A 51 -9.59 9.82 -3.99
CA VAL A 51 -10.16 9.45 -5.29
C VAL A 51 -11.69 9.36 -5.24
N LYS A 52 -12.28 9.20 -4.04
CA LYS A 52 -13.74 9.14 -3.82
C LYS A 52 -14.45 8.12 -4.72
N ASN A 53 -13.87 6.93 -4.85
CA ASN A 53 -14.43 5.82 -5.62
C ASN A 53 -14.67 4.61 -4.70
N ASP A 54 -15.94 4.35 -4.39
CA ASP A 54 -16.35 3.30 -3.43
C ASP A 54 -15.94 1.89 -3.88
N SER A 55 -15.77 1.66 -5.18
CA SER A 55 -15.34 0.36 -5.71
C SER A 55 -13.91 -0.01 -5.29
N LEU A 56 -13.09 0.97 -4.90
CA LEU A 56 -11.72 0.74 -4.46
C LEU A 56 -11.63 0.30 -3.00
N GLY A 57 -12.66 0.52 -2.18
CA GLY A 57 -12.61 0.28 -0.73
C GLY A 57 -12.31 -1.18 -0.37
N GLY A 58 -12.92 -2.13 -1.09
CA GLY A 58 -12.67 -3.56 -0.89
C GLY A 58 -11.24 -3.96 -1.27
N ILE A 59 -10.71 -3.39 -2.37
CA ILE A 59 -9.33 -3.63 -2.83
C ILE A 59 -8.34 -3.07 -1.81
N ALA A 60 -8.54 -1.83 -1.38
CA ALA A 60 -7.69 -1.16 -0.40
C ALA A 60 -7.65 -1.92 0.93
N THR A 61 -8.80 -2.42 1.42
CA THR A 61 -8.89 -3.20 2.66
C THR A 61 -8.09 -4.50 2.57
N GLU A 62 -8.21 -5.24 1.46
CA GLU A 62 -7.47 -6.48 1.28
C GLU A 62 -5.95 -6.26 1.18
N VAL A 63 -5.54 -5.23 0.44
CA VAL A 63 -4.11 -4.86 0.32
C VAL A 63 -3.57 -4.38 1.66
N GLN A 64 -4.32 -3.57 2.42
CA GLN A 64 -3.92 -3.13 3.76
C GLN A 64 -3.67 -4.32 4.68
N GLY A 65 -4.57 -5.31 4.69
CA GLY A 65 -4.40 -6.52 5.49
C GLY A 65 -3.15 -7.32 5.14
N LYS A 66 -2.78 -7.36 3.86
CA LYS A 66 -1.54 -8.01 3.39
C LYS A 66 -0.30 -7.23 3.83
N LEU A 67 -0.31 -5.90 3.70
CA LEU A 67 0.81 -5.06 4.15
C LEU A 67 1.00 -5.15 5.67
N LYS A 68 -0.08 -5.06 6.45
CA LYS A 68 -0.04 -5.24 7.92
C LYS A 68 0.59 -6.57 8.29
N ARG A 69 0.17 -7.67 7.64
CA ARG A 69 0.77 -8.98 7.89
C ARG A 69 2.26 -9.00 7.57
N VAL A 70 2.72 -8.35 6.50
CA VAL A 70 4.16 -8.27 6.21
C VAL A 70 4.91 -7.54 7.32
N ILE A 71 4.40 -6.39 7.77
CA ILE A 71 5.00 -5.61 8.86
C ILE A 71 5.02 -6.40 10.17
N GLU A 72 3.93 -7.09 10.52
CA GLU A 72 3.82 -7.94 11.71
C GLU A 72 4.78 -9.16 11.70
N ASN A 73 5.31 -9.52 10.52
CA ASN A 73 6.27 -10.62 10.36
C ASN A 73 7.72 -10.14 10.24
N LEU A 74 8.00 -8.85 10.45
CA LEU A 74 9.35 -8.34 10.58
C LEU A 74 9.84 -8.63 12.01
N ASN A 75 11.02 -9.24 12.13
CA ASN A 75 11.62 -9.68 13.39
C ASN A 75 12.37 -8.56 14.09
#